data_AF-A0A3N4PD67-F1
#
_entry.id   AF-A0A3N4PD67-F1
#
_cell.length_a   1.000
_cell.length_b   1.000
_cell.length_c   1.000
_cell.angle_alpha   90.00
_cell.angle_beta   90.00
_cell.angle_gamma   90.00
#
_symmetry.space_group_name_H-M   'P 1'
#
loop_
_entity.id
_entity.type
_entity.pdbx_description
1 polymer ?
#
loop_
_entity_poly.entity_id
_entity_poly.type
_entity_poly.pdbx_seq_one_letter_code
_entity_poly.pdbx_strand_id
1 'polypeptide(L)'
;MILRKEIVEHVSKELSLPFTGTEQDWDIEMADQRRVDEFVAYYKENDLSKEVKYAIMSLILASYDDFLNEKDLDKDNKWNEIKVILKSEKEIFTNLINYWSVGTETANVFRITPLIREVKAID
;
A
#
# COMPACT_ATOMS: atom_id res chain seq x y z
N MET A 1 2.80 10.94 6.69
CA MET A 1 2.78 11.99 5.65
C MET A 1 1.37 12.02 5.08
N ILE A 2 0.78 13.19 4.91
CA ILE A 2 -0.57 13.35 4.37
C ILE A 2 -0.49 13.23 2.84
N LEU A 3 -1.33 12.38 2.24
CA LEU A 3 -1.48 12.32 0.78
C LEU A 3 -2.10 13.62 0.28
N ARG A 4 -1.49 14.24 -0.74
CA ARG A 4 -2.02 15.51 -1.28
C ARG A 4 -3.25 15.24 -2.14
N LYS A 5 -4.25 16.12 -2.02
CA LYS A 5 -5.53 15.98 -2.72
C LYS A 5 -5.34 15.84 -4.24
N GLU A 6 -4.46 16.65 -4.84
CA GLU A 6 -4.21 16.60 -6.28
C GLU A 6 -3.62 15.26 -6.74
N ILE A 7 -2.84 14.59 -5.88
CA ILE A 7 -2.23 13.30 -6.20
C ILE A 7 -3.26 12.19 -6.11
N VAL A 8 -4.07 12.17 -5.04
CA VAL A 8 -5.11 11.14 -4.91
C VAL A 8 -6.20 11.30 -5.95
N GLU A 9 -6.55 12.52 -6.34
CA GLU A 9 -7.48 12.78 -7.44
C GLU A 9 -6.93 12.27 -8.77
N HIS A 10 -5.65 12.56 -9.07
CA HIS A 10 -4.99 12.06 -10.26
C HIS A 10 -4.95 10.53 -10.29
N VAL A 11 -4.45 9.88 -9.22
CA VAL A 11 -4.36 8.42 -9.14
C VAL A 11 -5.74 7.77 -9.21
N SER A 12 -6.76 8.34 -8.54
CA SER A 12 -8.13 7.83 -8.60
C SER A 12 -8.68 7.84 -10.01
N LYS A 13 -8.39 8.89 -10.77
CA LYS A 13 -8.82 8.98 -12.17
C LYS A 13 -8.12 7.92 -13.03
N GLU A 14 -6.80 7.80 -12.93
CA GLU A 14 -6.03 6.83 -13.73
C GLU A 14 -6.44 5.38 -13.42
N LEU A 15 -6.69 5.07 -12.15
CA LEU A 15 -7.13 3.74 -11.70
C LEU A 15 -8.64 3.56 -11.68
N SER A 16 -9.43 4.53 -12.18
CA SER A 16 -10.89 4.48 -12.17
C SER A 16 -11.49 4.09 -10.80
N LEU A 17 -10.94 4.66 -9.72
CA LEU A 17 -11.42 4.45 -8.35
C LEU A 17 -12.70 5.26 -8.11
N PRO A 18 -13.61 4.80 -7.24
CA PRO A 18 -14.86 5.49 -6.91
C PRO A 18 -14.66 6.72 -5.98
N PHE A 19 -13.65 7.54 -6.28
CA PHE A 19 -13.27 8.71 -5.51
C PHE A 19 -14.29 9.84 -5.65
N THR A 20 -14.73 10.39 -4.52
CA THR A 20 -15.72 11.48 -4.45
C THR A 20 -15.10 12.83 -4.06
N GLY A 21 -13.87 12.85 -3.57
CA GLY A 21 -13.17 14.05 -3.13
C GLY A 21 -13.41 14.42 -1.67
N THR A 22 -14.02 13.51 -0.91
CA THR A 22 -14.41 13.71 0.51
C THR A 22 -13.83 12.67 1.46
N GLU A 23 -13.08 11.69 0.93
CA GLU A 23 -12.41 10.62 1.66
C GLU A 23 -11.40 11.19 2.66
N GLN A 24 -11.40 10.67 3.89
CA GLN A 24 -10.46 11.06 4.94
C GLN A 24 -9.18 10.23 4.84
N ASP A 25 -9.33 8.91 4.75
CA ASP A 25 -8.23 7.95 4.59
C ASP A 25 -8.36 7.29 3.21
N TRP A 26 -8.04 8.07 2.17
CA TRP A 26 -8.26 7.68 0.77
C TRP A 26 -7.72 6.29 0.41
N ASP A 27 -6.55 5.92 0.91
CA ASP A 27 -5.93 4.62 0.64
C ASP A 27 -6.68 3.45 1.26
N ILE A 28 -7.28 3.66 2.43
CA ILE A 28 -8.14 2.68 3.10
C ILE A 28 -9.53 2.63 2.45
N GLU A 29 -10.13 3.79 2.20
CA GLU A 29 -11.49 3.88 1.63
C GLU A 29 -11.54 3.40 0.17
N MET A 30 -10.46 3.58 -0.60
CA MET A 30 -10.37 3.13 -1.99
C MET A 30 -9.75 1.73 -2.13
N ALA A 31 -9.36 1.10 -1.03
CA ALA A 31 -8.79 -0.24 -1.05
C ALA A 31 -9.75 -1.24 -1.72
N ASP A 32 -9.19 -2.13 -2.56
CA ASP A 32 -9.95 -3.23 -3.14
C ASP A 32 -9.06 -4.47 -3.22
N GLN A 33 -9.35 -5.43 -2.34
CA GLN A 33 -8.66 -6.71 -2.28
C GLN A 33 -8.63 -7.49 -3.60
N ARG A 34 -9.54 -7.22 -4.54
CA ARG A 34 -9.60 -7.90 -5.85
C ARG A 34 -8.66 -7.27 -6.88
N ARG A 35 -8.11 -6.09 -6.59
CA ARG A 35 -7.34 -5.27 -7.54
C ARG A 35 -5.87 -5.12 -7.17
N VAL A 36 -5.39 -5.85 -6.16
CA VAL A 36 -3.98 -5.81 -5.73
C VAL A 36 -3.02 -6.01 -6.92
N ASP A 37 -3.27 -7.01 -7.76
CA ASP A 37 -2.42 -7.31 -8.92
C ASP A 37 -2.43 -6.16 -9.95
N GLU A 38 -3.59 -5.53 -10.15
CA GLU A 38 -3.74 -4.38 -11.04
C GLU A 38 -2.94 -3.18 -10.53
N PHE A 39 -3.02 -2.87 -9.24
CA PHE A 39 -2.29 -1.74 -8.65
C PHE A 39 -0.78 -1.97 -8.68
N VAL A 40 -0.33 -3.20 -8.43
CA VAL A 40 1.09 -3.59 -8.57
C VAL A 40 1.57 -3.48 -10.01
N ALA A 41 0.76 -3.92 -10.98
CA ALA A 41 1.08 -3.79 -12.41
C ALA A 41 1.20 -2.31 -12.81
N TYR A 42 0.21 -1.47 -12.43
CA TYR A 42 0.24 -0.04 -12.70
C TYR A 42 1.50 0.63 -12.13
N TYR A 43 1.92 0.26 -10.92
CA TYR A 43 3.14 0.77 -10.31
C TYR A 43 4.39 0.46 -11.16
N LYS A 44 4.48 -0.77 -11.68
CA LYS A 44 5.67 -1.26 -12.41
C LYS A 44 5.74 -0.79 -13.85
N GLU A 45 4.60 -0.61 -14.49
CA GLU A 45 4.50 -0.36 -15.93
C GLU A 45 4.60 1.12 -16.29
N ASN A 46 4.51 2.02 -15.31
CA ASN A 46 4.51 3.46 -15.51
C ASN A 46 5.74 4.14 -14.92
N ASP A 47 6.19 5.22 -15.56
CA ASP A 47 7.17 6.15 -14.97
C ASP A 47 6.44 7.15 -14.08
N LEU A 48 6.63 7.04 -12.77
CA LEU A 48 5.82 7.69 -11.75
C LEU A 48 6.67 8.63 -10.88
N SER A 49 6.11 9.79 -10.54
CA SER A 49 6.73 10.68 -9.54
C SER A 49 6.75 10.02 -8.16
N LYS A 50 7.62 10.51 -7.26
CA LYS A 50 7.72 9.96 -5.88
C LYS A 50 6.39 10.04 -5.13
N GLU A 51 5.64 11.13 -5.32
CA GLU A 51 4.33 11.34 -4.70
C GLU A 51 3.29 10.33 -5.22
N VAL A 52 3.28 10.08 -6.53
CA VAL A 52 2.37 9.10 -7.14
C VAL A 52 2.74 7.67 -6.72
N LYS A 53 4.04 7.33 -6.72
CA LYS A 53 4.54 6.06 -6.19
C LYS A 53 4.09 5.83 -4.74
N TYR A 54 4.18 6.86 -3.90
CA TYR A 54 3.75 6.79 -2.51
C TYR A 54 2.25 6.51 -2.39
N ALA A 55 1.41 7.22 -3.15
CA ALA A 55 -0.04 7.03 -3.14
C ALA A 55 -0.46 5.64 -3.64
N ILE A 56 0.16 5.14 -4.70
CA ILE A 56 -0.14 3.79 -5.20
C ILE A 56 0.32 2.73 -4.22
N MET A 57 1.50 2.90 -3.61
CA MET A 57 1.97 1.95 -2.59
C MET A 57 1.08 1.95 -1.35
N SER A 58 0.56 3.10 -0.90
CA SER A 58 -0.37 3.12 0.23
C SER A 58 -1.66 2.35 -0.10
N LEU A 59 -2.20 2.54 -1.30
CA LEU A 59 -3.36 1.79 -1.80
C LEU A 59 -3.08 0.29 -1.95
N ILE A 60 -1.90 -0.10 -2.44
CA ILE A 60 -1.48 -1.50 -2.54
C ILE A 60 -1.44 -2.16 -1.16
N LEU A 61 -0.84 -1.50 -0.16
CA LEU A 61 -0.72 -2.06 1.18
C LEU A 61 -2.07 -2.23 1.87
N ALA A 62 -2.94 -1.22 1.76
CA ALA A 62 -4.31 -1.30 2.28
C ALA A 62 -5.11 -2.43 1.61
N SER A 63 -5.09 -2.48 0.28
CA SER A 63 -5.79 -3.51 -0.49
C SER A 63 -5.26 -4.92 -0.22
N TYR A 64 -3.95 -5.06 0.01
CA TYR A 64 -3.35 -6.34 0.33
C TYR A 64 -3.64 -6.77 1.78
N ASP A 65 -3.73 -5.84 2.73
CA ASP A 65 -4.22 -6.14 4.08
C ASP A 65 -5.65 -6.68 4.05
N ASP A 66 -6.55 -6.01 3.32
CA ASP A 66 -7.93 -6.48 3.11
C ASP A 66 -7.98 -7.87 2.47
N PHE A 67 -7.14 -8.10 1.46
CA PHE A 67 -7.03 -9.40 0.81
C PHE A 67 -6.62 -10.51 1.79
N LEU A 68 -5.63 -10.25 2.65
CA LEU A 68 -5.20 -11.21 3.66
C LEU A 68 -6.30 -11.47 4.70
N ASN A 69 -7.02 -10.41 5.11
CA ASN A 69 -8.13 -10.53 6.06
C ASN A 69 -9.29 -11.35 5.49
N GLU A 70 -9.77 -11.03 4.29
CA GLU A 70 -10.89 -11.73 3.65
C GLU A 70 -10.58 -13.22 3.42
N LYS A 71 -9.34 -13.52 3.02
CA LYS A 71 -8.93 -14.89 2.71
C LYS A 71 -8.44 -15.67 3.93
N ASP A 72 -8.34 -15.03 5.09
CA ASP A 72 -7.70 -15.55 6.30
C ASP A 72 -6.31 -16.14 5.99
N LEU A 73 -5.48 -15.35 5.31
CA LEU A 73 -4.12 -15.72 4.91
C LEU A 73 -3.09 -14.94 5.71
N ASP A 74 -1.94 -15.57 5.94
CA ASP A 74 -0.78 -14.87 6.50
C ASP A 74 0.09 -14.23 5.40
N LYS A 75 0.07 -14.81 4.20
CA LYS A 75 0.82 -14.36 3.02
C LYS A 75 0.37 -15.12 1.77
N ASP A 76 0.45 -14.49 0.61
CA ASP A 76 0.41 -15.16 -0.69
C ASP A 76 1.60 -14.77 -1.60
N ASN A 77 1.52 -15.13 -2.89
CA ASN A 77 2.56 -14.83 -3.88
C ASN A 77 2.70 -13.34 -4.25
N LYS A 78 1.64 -12.53 -4.10
CA LYS A 78 1.65 -11.09 -4.43
C LYS A 78 2.61 -10.32 -3.54
N TRP A 79 2.76 -10.77 -2.29
CA TRP A 79 3.71 -10.19 -1.36
C TRP A 79 5.13 -10.12 -1.90
N ASN A 80 5.57 -11.10 -2.70
CA ASN A 80 6.93 -11.08 -3.24
C ASN A 80 7.17 -9.84 -4.11
N GLU A 81 6.18 -9.42 -4.89
CA GLU A 81 6.27 -8.23 -5.73
C GLU A 81 6.23 -6.95 -4.90
N ILE A 82 5.30 -6.87 -3.94
CA ILE A 82 5.17 -5.74 -3.01
C ILE A 82 6.48 -5.56 -2.22
N LYS A 83 7.05 -6.65 -1.70
CA LYS A 83 8.32 -6.66 -0.97
C LYS A 83 9.50 -6.19 -1.81
N VAL A 84 9.56 -6.57 -3.09
CA VAL A 84 10.62 -6.10 -4.00
C VAL A 84 10.54 -4.60 -4.17
N ILE A 85 9.34 -4.05 -4.43
CA ILE A 85 9.14 -2.61 -4.61
C ILE A 85 9.49 -1.83 -3.34
N LEU A 86 8.98 -2.26 -2.18
CA LEU A 86 9.25 -1.60 -0.91
C LEU A 86 10.74 -1.54 -0.58
N LYS A 87 11.50 -2.58 -0.98
CA LYS A 87 12.94 -2.62 -0.76
C LYS A 87 13.72 -1.78 -1.76
N SER A 88 13.36 -1.80 -3.04
CA SER A 88 14.09 -1.07 -4.08
C SER A 88 14.01 0.45 -3.90
N GLU A 89 12.92 0.95 -3.30
CA GLU A 89 12.68 2.38 -3.10
C GLU A 89 12.35 2.72 -1.64
N LYS A 90 13.01 2.04 -0.69
CA LYS A 90 12.76 2.10 0.77
C LYS A 90 12.69 3.53 1.32
N GLU A 91 13.52 4.44 0.80
CA GLU A 91 13.52 5.85 1.22
C GLU A 91 12.17 6.54 0.97
N ILE A 92 11.50 6.23 -0.15
CA ILE A 92 10.17 6.79 -0.47
C ILE A 92 9.14 6.25 0.54
N PHE A 93 9.27 4.98 0.93
CA PHE A 93 8.23 4.25 1.67
C PHE A 93 8.46 4.17 3.18
N THR A 94 9.49 4.83 3.72
CA THR A 94 9.84 4.76 5.14
C THR A 94 8.63 5.04 6.06
N ASN A 95 7.78 6.00 5.70
CA ASN A 95 6.59 6.33 6.49
C ASN A 95 5.53 5.21 6.45
N LEU A 96 5.28 4.60 5.29
CA LEU A 96 4.35 3.48 5.15
C LEU A 96 4.87 2.25 5.89
N ILE A 97 6.16 1.93 5.73
CA ILE A 97 6.81 0.82 6.45
C ILE A 97 6.67 1.02 7.95
N ASN A 98 6.90 2.23 8.46
CA ASN A 98 6.74 2.52 9.88
C ASN A 98 5.29 2.36 10.34
N TYR A 99 4.32 2.92 9.61
CA TYR A 99 2.89 2.83 9.94
C TYR A 99 2.42 1.37 10.03
N TRP A 100 2.62 0.61 8.95
CA TRP A 100 2.14 -0.78 8.87
C TRP A 100 2.94 -1.77 9.74
N SER A 101 4.16 -1.42 10.16
CA SER A 101 4.98 -2.26 11.05
C SER A 101 4.50 -2.31 12.51
N VAL A 102 3.66 -1.35 12.93
CA VAL A 102 3.12 -1.22 14.31
C VAL A 102 4.19 -1.55 15.37
N GLY A 103 5.17 -0.66 15.52
CA GLY A 103 6.47 -0.98 16.12
C GLY A 103 6.47 -1.39 17.61
N THR A 104 5.39 -1.20 18.37
CA THR A 104 5.40 -1.32 19.84
C THR A 104 4.25 -2.11 20.44
N GLU A 105 3.30 -2.60 19.64
CA GLU A 105 2.12 -3.30 20.16
C GLU A 105 2.26 -4.83 20.09
N THR A 106 1.74 -5.49 21.13
CA THR A 106 1.79 -6.96 21.30
C THR A 106 0.81 -7.70 20.39
N ALA A 107 -0.18 -7.02 19.83
CA ALA A 107 -1.11 -7.54 18.83
C ALA A 107 -0.81 -6.94 17.45
N ASN A 108 -0.94 -7.76 16.40
CA ASN A 108 -0.91 -7.25 15.04
C ASN A 108 -2.24 -6.53 14.77
N VAL A 109 -2.20 -5.20 14.70
CA VAL A 109 -3.39 -4.38 14.38
C VAL A 109 -3.83 -4.60 12.93
N PHE A 110 -2.88 -4.87 12.03
CA PHE A 110 -3.12 -5.20 10.64
C PHE A 110 -2.60 -6.60 10.33
N ARG A 111 -3.26 -7.32 9.41
CA ARG A 111 -2.85 -8.67 9.01
C ARG A 111 -1.48 -8.65 8.31
N ILE A 112 -1.17 -7.58 7.59
CA ILE A 112 0.10 -7.36 6.88
C ILE A 112 1.28 -7.00 7.80
N THR A 113 1.04 -6.67 9.08
CA THR A 113 2.08 -6.18 10.00
C THR A 113 3.32 -7.07 10.10
N PRO A 114 3.23 -8.42 10.26
CA PRO A 114 4.41 -9.28 10.32
C PRO A 114 5.28 -9.17 9.06
N LEU A 115 4.66 -9.06 7.89
CA LEU A 115 5.34 -8.96 6.60
C LEU A 115 6.12 -7.65 6.47
N ILE A 116 5.51 -6.54 6.89
CA ILE A 116 6.16 -5.23 6.85
C ILE A 116 7.33 -5.15 7.84
N ARG A 117 7.23 -5.82 9.01
CA ARG A 117 8.35 -5.93 9.96
C ARG A 117 9.56 -6.62 9.33
N GLU A 118 9.37 -7.64 8.48
CA GLU A 118 10.48 -8.24 7.73
C GLU A 118 11.16 -7.24 6.78
N VAL A 119 10.41 -6.34 6.16
CA VAL A 119 10.97 -5.30 5.27
C VAL A 119 11.75 -4.29 6.09
N LYS A 120 11.22 -3.90 7.25
CA LYS A 120 11.83 -2.91 8.15
C LYS A 120 13.15 -3.40 8.75
N ALA A 121 13.23 -4.67 9.13
CA ALA A 121 14.38 -5.27 9.82
C ALA A 121 15.62 -5.48 8.92
N ILE A 122 15.52 -5.19 7.62
CA ILE A 122 16.61 -5.35 6.67
C ILE A 122 17.20 -3.98 6.41
N ASP A 123 18.40 -3.72 6.92
CA ASP A 123 19.19 -2.51 6.67
C ASP A 123 19.77 -2.50 5.26
#